data_AF-A0A353DHY4-F1
#
_entry.id   AF-A0A353DHY4-F1
#
_cell.length_a   1.000
_cell.length_b   1.000
_cell.length_c   1.000
_cell.angle_alpha   90.00
_cell.angle_beta   90.00
_cell.angle_gamma   90.00
#
_symmetry.space_group_name_H-M   'P 1'
#
loop_
_entity.id
_entity.type
_entity.pdbx_description
1 polymer ?
#
loop_
_entity_poly.entity_id
_entity_poly.type
_entity_poly.pdbx_seq_one_letter_code
_entity_poly.pdbx_strand_id
1 'polypeptide(L)'
;MCVIFSVRFVFLLFICSALTNAAEPTWWSLKKLSRPELPERSEANSIDRFIREKQITLNLTPAKTADKRTLARRLAYDLWGIPLSPKRLEAFLKDTRPEAYSDLVDELLASPRYGERWARHWLDVVHYGESHGYDKDQPRPHAWPYRDYVIRSFNEDKPYSRFVREQIAGDILWPHSEDGIVATGFLSTGPWDLIGHEEVPESKIDGKVARHLDRDDMVTATITTFCSLTAQCAQCHDHKADPVSMKDYYSLQAVFAALDRTNREYDLDPAVADKRAALQEDQRTR
;
A
#
# COMPACT_ATOMS: atom_id res chain seq x y z
N MET A 1 51.50 13.21 75.19
CA MET A 1 51.19 11.76 75.23
C MET A 1 49.69 11.60 74.98
N CYS A 2 49.27 11.42 73.72
CA CYS A 2 47.94 10.97 73.27
C CYS A 2 47.97 10.97 71.73
N VAL A 3 48.28 9.84 71.12
CA VAL A 3 47.35 8.87 70.50
C VAL A 3 46.81 9.35 69.15
N ILE A 4 47.34 8.69 68.14
CA ILE A 4 47.00 8.70 66.71
C ILE A 4 45.54 8.27 66.54
N PHE A 5 44.73 9.06 65.82
CA PHE A 5 43.48 8.57 65.23
C PHE A 5 43.59 8.61 63.71
N SER A 6 43.55 7.40 63.15
CA SER A 6 43.62 7.10 61.72
C SER A 6 42.32 7.54 61.04
N VAL A 7 42.40 8.49 60.11
CA VAL A 7 41.26 8.91 59.28
C VAL A 7 41.12 7.91 58.14
N ARG A 8 40.11 7.03 58.24
CA ARG A 8 39.69 6.15 57.14
C ARG A 8 38.93 6.99 56.10
N PHE A 9 39.57 7.24 54.96
CA PHE A 9 38.90 7.74 53.75
C PHE A 9 37.97 6.64 53.20
N VAL A 10 36.66 6.86 53.28
CA VAL A 10 35.66 6.04 52.59
C VAL A 10 35.50 6.60 51.18
N PHE A 11 36.08 5.94 50.19
CA PHE A 11 35.77 6.19 48.78
C PHE A 11 34.36 5.65 48.48
N LEU A 12 33.37 6.54 48.40
CA LEU A 12 32.08 6.21 47.80
C LEU A 12 32.27 6.10 46.28
N LEU A 13 32.37 4.87 45.78
CA LEU A 13 32.16 4.56 44.37
C LEU A 13 30.67 4.80 44.05
N PHE A 14 30.38 5.99 43.49
CA PHE A 14 29.14 6.21 42.76
C PHE A 14 29.17 5.35 41.50
N ILE A 15 28.65 4.13 41.60
CA ILE A 15 28.24 3.36 40.43
C ILE A 15 27.02 4.09 39.88
N CYS A 16 27.26 4.97 38.91
CA CYS A 16 26.22 5.54 38.08
C CYS A 16 25.70 4.39 37.20
N SER A 17 24.80 3.57 37.74
CA SER A 17 23.99 2.68 36.95
C SER A 17 23.12 3.55 36.07
N ALA A 18 23.61 3.85 34.87
CA ALA A 18 22.76 4.22 33.76
C ALA A 18 21.83 3.03 33.51
N LEU A 19 20.75 2.96 34.28
CA LEU A 19 19.55 2.21 33.92
C LEU A 19 19.07 2.87 32.64
N THR A 20 19.56 2.38 31.50
CA THR A 20 18.85 2.46 30.25
C THR A 20 17.57 1.65 30.46
N ASN A 21 16.56 2.28 31.07
CA ASN A 21 15.17 1.93 30.83
C ASN A 21 14.91 2.30 29.37
N ALA A 22 15.43 1.48 28.45
CA ALA A 22 14.86 1.42 27.12
C ALA A 22 13.42 0.96 27.37
N ALA A 23 12.49 1.93 27.36
CA ALA A 23 11.08 1.61 27.44
C ALA A 23 10.79 0.56 26.38
N GLU A 24 10.15 -0.55 26.77
CA GLU A 24 9.79 -1.58 25.80
C GLU A 24 9.02 -0.93 24.63
N PRO A 25 9.30 -1.34 23.37
CA PRO A 25 8.65 -0.74 22.22
C PRO A 25 7.13 -0.92 22.38
N THR A 26 6.43 0.21 22.52
CA THR A 26 4.99 0.20 22.83
C THR A 26 4.10 -0.13 21.63
N TRP A 27 4.70 -0.41 20.44
CA TRP A 27 4.08 -0.67 19.13
C TRP A 27 2.67 -0.10 19.01
N TRP A 28 2.56 1.20 19.24
CA TRP A 28 1.28 1.86 19.49
C TRP A 28 0.32 1.71 18.30
N SER A 29 0.87 1.62 17.08
CA SER A 29 0.13 1.42 15.82
C SER A 29 -0.49 0.03 15.69
N LEU A 30 0.00 -0.96 16.45
CA LEU A 30 -0.51 -2.34 16.44
C LEU A 30 -1.58 -2.58 17.51
N LYS A 31 -1.83 -1.59 18.37
CA LYS A 31 -2.90 -1.68 19.37
C LYS A 31 -4.25 -1.61 18.67
N LYS A 32 -5.21 -2.38 19.18
CA LYS A 32 -6.60 -2.33 18.71
C LYS A 32 -7.13 -0.90 18.78
N LEU A 33 -7.60 -0.39 17.64
CA LEU A 33 -8.23 0.92 17.58
C LEU A 33 -9.54 0.91 18.39
N SER A 34 -9.69 1.88 19.28
CA SER A 34 -10.95 2.20 19.94
C SER A 34 -11.50 3.50 19.35
N ARG A 35 -12.83 3.59 19.23
CA ARG A 35 -13.46 4.82 18.77
C ARG A 35 -13.34 5.88 19.88
N PRO A 36 -12.63 7.00 19.67
CA PRO A 36 -12.51 8.03 20.68
C PRO A 36 -13.86 8.74 20.86
N GLU A 37 -14.07 9.30 22.06
CA GLU A 37 -15.16 10.25 22.29
C GLU A 37 -14.92 11.51 21.45
N LEU A 38 -16.00 12.06 20.90
CA LEU A 38 -15.92 13.28 20.10
C LEU A 38 -15.75 14.50 21.01
N PRO A 39 -14.84 15.43 20.69
CA PRO A 39 -14.75 16.71 21.39
C PRO A 39 -16.08 17.47 21.33
N GLU A 40 -16.43 18.16 22.42
CA GLU A 40 -17.62 19.01 22.52
C GLU A 40 -17.44 20.29 21.68
N ARG A 41 -17.52 20.14 20.37
CA ARG A 41 -17.36 21.21 19.39
C ARG A 41 -18.50 21.22 18.37
N SER A 42 -18.74 22.39 17.77
CA SER A 42 -19.91 22.67 16.93
C SER A 42 -19.71 22.34 15.45
N GLU A 43 -18.51 21.93 15.03
CA GLU A 43 -18.25 21.54 13.63
C GLU A 43 -19.14 20.34 13.22
N ALA A 44 -19.69 20.41 12.01
CA ALA A 44 -20.57 19.38 11.49
C ALA A 44 -19.82 18.05 11.23
N ASN A 45 -18.62 18.12 10.64
CA ASN A 45 -17.77 16.96 10.43
C ASN A 45 -17.06 16.57 11.73
N SER A 46 -17.11 15.28 12.09
CA SER A 46 -16.49 14.78 13.33
C SER A 46 -14.96 14.94 13.35
N ILE A 47 -14.30 14.89 12.20
CA ILE A 47 -12.84 15.06 12.08
C ILE A 47 -12.47 16.52 12.40
N ASP A 48 -13.25 17.47 11.91
CA ASP A 48 -13.00 18.90 12.11
C ASP A 48 -13.07 19.29 13.58
N ARG A 49 -13.88 18.60 14.39
CA ARG A 49 -13.93 18.79 15.86
C ARG A 49 -12.58 18.51 16.52
N PHE A 50 -11.92 17.43 16.13
CA PHE A 50 -10.59 17.08 16.65
C PHE A 50 -9.53 18.08 16.18
N ILE A 51 -9.59 18.50 14.91
CA ILE A 51 -8.67 19.50 14.37
C ILE A 51 -8.85 20.83 15.11
N ARG A 52 -10.10 21.27 15.32
CA ARG A 52 -10.42 22.52 16.01
C ARG A 52 -9.95 22.51 17.46
N GLU A 53 -10.21 21.41 18.18
CA GLU A 53 -9.73 21.23 19.55
C GLU A 53 -8.22 21.50 19.63
N LYS A 54 -7.45 20.86 18.75
CA LYS A 54 -6.00 20.98 18.74
C LYS A 54 -5.54 22.38 18.36
N GLN A 55 -6.18 23.03 17.39
CA GLN A 55 -5.88 24.40 17.00
C GLN A 55 -6.06 25.37 18.17
N ILE A 56 -7.15 25.25 18.93
CA ILE A 56 -7.42 26.12 20.09
C ILE A 56 -6.33 25.91 21.15
N THR A 57 -6.00 24.66 21.48
CA THR A 57 -4.93 24.37 22.46
C THR A 57 -3.58 24.97 22.03
N LEU A 58 -3.31 25.01 20.72
CA LEU A 58 -2.08 25.54 20.16
C LEU A 58 -2.16 27.05 19.83
N ASN A 59 -3.27 27.73 20.15
CA ASN A 59 -3.54 29.13 19.78
C ASN A 59 -3.43 29.41 18.27
N LEU A 60 -3.81 28.43 17.44
CA LEU A 60 -3.81 28.54 15.99
C LEU A 60 -5.19 28.94 15.48
N THR A 61 -5.18 29.85 14.50
CA THR A 61 -6.40 30.25 13.77
C THR A 61 -6.40 29.60 12.39
N PRO A 62 -7.53 29.00 11.94
CA PRO A 62 -7.64 28.47 10.58
C PRO A 62 -7.32 29.52 9.52
N ALA A 63 -6.69 29.08 8.43
CA ALA A 63 -6.54 29.92 7.25
C ALA A 63 -7.92 30.25 6.67
N LYS A 64 -8.03 31.43 6.04
CA LYS A 64 -9.24 31.80 5.29
C LYS A 64 -9.45 30.82 4.13
N THR A 65 -10.71 30.52 3.83
CA THR A 65 -11.07 29.75 2.63
C THR A 65 -10.49 30.42 1.38
N ALA A 66 -9.90 29.61 0.51
CA ALA A 66 -9.36 30.08 -0.75
C ALA A 66 -10.48 30.58 -1.68
N ASP A 67 -10.13 31.44 -2.63
CA ASP A 67 -11.09 31.90 -3.64
C ASP A 67 -11.54 30.74 -4.55
N LYS A 68 -12.72 30.90 -5.19
CA LYS A 68 -13.32 29.85 -6.03
C LYS A 68 -12.39 29.36 -7.14
N ARG A 69 -11.61 30.25 -7.77
CA ARG A 69 -10.71 29.86 -8.85
C ARG A 69 -9.59 28.96 -8.31
N THR A 70 -9.02 29.32 -7.17
CA THR A 70 -8.01 28.50 -6.49
C THR A 70 -8.58 27.14 -6.06
N LEU A 71 -9.79 27.11 -5.50
CA LEU A 71 -10.46 25.86 -5.13
C LEU A 71 -10.70 24.94 -6.32
N ALA A 72 -11.28 25.45 -7.41
CA ALA A 72 -11.52 24.67 -8.62
C ALA A 72 -10.22 24.14 -9.23
N ARG A 73 -9.16 24.95 -9.22
CA ARG A 73 -7.83 24.51 -9.68
C ARG A 73 -7.31 23.35 -8.84
N ARG A 74 -7.34 23.47 -7.51
CA ARG A 74 -6.87 22.40 -6.60
C ARG A 74 -7.65 21.11 -6.84
N LEU A 75 -8.98 21.18 -6.80
CA LEU A 75 -9.83 20.03 -7.06
C LEU A 75 -9.51 19.34 -8.39
N ALA A 76 -9.35 20.09 -9.48
CA ALA A 76 -9.07 19.51 -10.78
C ALA A 76 -7.69 18.82 -10.84
N TYR A 77 -6.65 19.43 -10.27
CA TYR A 77 -5.32 18.80 -10.22
C TYR A 77 -5.26 17.62 -9.26
N ASP A 78 -5.96 17.69 -8.13
CA ASP A 78 -5.97 16.62 -7.12
C ASP A 78 -6.77 15.41 -7.63
N LEU A 79 -7.93 15.64 -8.24
CA LEU A 79 -8.86 14.59 -8.66
C LEU A 79 -8.65 14.11 -10.09
N TRP A 80 -8.29 14.99 -11.04
CA TRP A 80 -8.07 14.60 -12.45
C TRP A 80 -6.60 14.71 -12.89
N GLY A 81 -5.74 15.39 -12.13
CA GLY A 81 -4.35 15.65 -12.54
C GLY A 81 -4.17 16.74 -13.59
N ILE A 82 -5.26 17.35 -14.08
CA ILE A 82 -5.27 18.35 -15.14
C ILE A 82 -6.29 19.45 -14.86
N PRO A 83 -6.13 20.67 -15.40
CA PRO A 83 -7.06 21.77 -15.14
C PRO A 83 -8.43 21.52 -15.78
N LEU A 84 -9.48 22.15 -15.22
CA LEU A 84 -10.79 22.26 -15.86
C LEU A 84 -10.67 22.97 -17.22
N SER A 85 -11.58 22.65 -18.14
CA SER A 85 -11.71 23.46 -19.36
C SER A 85 -12.07 24.91 -19.00
N PRO A 86 -11.61 25.92 -19.78
CA PRO A 86 -11.94 27.32 -19.52
C PRO A 86 -13.44 27.57 -19.37
N LYS A 87 -14.25 26.96 -20.25
CA LYS A 87 -15.72 27.04 -20.20
C LYS A 87 -16.31 26.49 -18.90
N ARG A 88 -15.85 25.32 -18.43
CA ARG A 88 -16.37 24.72 -17.20
C ARG A 88 -15.95 25.52 -15.96
N LEU A 89 -14.72 26.02 -15.93
CA LEU A 89 -14.22 26.90 -14.88
C LEU A 89 -15.04 28.19 -14.80
N GLU A 90 -15.28 28.85 -15.94
CA GLU A 90 -16.12 30.06 -15.98
C GLU A 90 -17.54 29.81 -15.47
N ALA A 91 -18.14 28.67 -15.84
CA ALA A 91 -19.45 28.28 -15.33
C ALA A 91 -19.45 28.14 -13.79
N PHE A 92 -18.45 27.46 -13.22
CA PHE A 92 -18.31 27.32 -11.77
C PHE A 92 -18.08 28.66 -11.06
N LEU A 93 -17.30 29.57 -11.66
CA LEU A 93 -17.05 30.89 -11.10
C LEU A 93 -18.32 31.75 -11.05
N LYS A 94 -19.21 31.60 -12.03
CA LYS A 94 -20.49 32.32 -12.10
C LYS A 94 -21.61 31.68 -11.27
N ASP A 95 -21.47 30.41 -10.89
CA ASP A 95 -22.50 29.69 -10.13
C ASP A 95 -22.54 30.13 -8.66
N THR A 96 -23.54 30.92 -8.27
CA THR A 96 -23.67 31.44 -6.90
C THR A 96 -24.46 30.53 -5.97
N ARG A 97 -24.89 29.35 -6.43
CA ARG A 97 -25.60 28.40 -5.57
C ARG A 97 -24.68 27.97 -4.42
N PRO A 98 -25.22 27.79 -3.20
CA PRO A 98 -24.41 27.29 -2.07
C PRO A 98 -23.75 25.94 -2.38
N GLU A 99 -24.41 25.12 -3.22
CA GLU A 99 -24.01 23.74 -3.54
C GLU A 99 -23.02 23.67 -4.72
N ALA A 100 -22.68 24.80 -5.34
CA ALA A 100 -21.82 24.83 -6.53
C ALA A 100 -20.47 24.12 -6.31
N TYR A 101 -19.91 24.22 -5.10
CA TYR A 101 -18.66 23.56 -4.74
C TYR A 101 -18.81 22.05 -4.58
N SER A 102 -19.82 21.58 -3.85
CA SER A 102 -20.10 20.15 -3.70
C SER A 102 -20.45 19.50 -5.04
N ASP A 103 -21.27 20.16 -5.86
CA ASP A 103 -21.61 19.68 -7.22
C ASP A 103 -20.36 19.50 -8.07
N LEU A 104 -19.37 20.42 -7.97
CA LEU A 104 -18.10 20.29 -8.68
C LEU A 104 -17.26 19.12 -8.13
N VAL A 105 -17.23 18.92 -6.81
CA VAL A 105 -16.53 17.77 -6.21
C VAL A 105 -17.11 16.46 -6.71
N ASP A 106 -18.44 16.33 -6.67
CA ASP A 106 -19.15 15.13 -7.11
C ASP A 106 -18.96 14.87 -8.61
N GLU A 107 -19.01 15.91 -9.46
CA GLU A 107 -18.70 15.80 -10.89
C GLU A 107 -17.28 15.27 -11.13
N LEU A 108 -16.30 15.77 -10.36
CA LEU A 108 -14.91 15.38 -10.54
C LEU A 108 -14.66 13.95 -10.06
N LEU A 109 -15.27 13.53 -8.94
CA LEU A 109 -15.18 12.17 -8.40
C LEU A 109 -15.88 11.15 -9.30
N ALA A 110 -17.02 11.50 -9.90
CA ALA A 110 -17.78 10.60 -10.78
C ALA A 110 -17.17 10.41 -12.18
N SER A 111 -16.15 11.19 -12.52
CA SER A 111 -15.48 11.11 -13.83
C SER A 111 -14.48 9.96 -13.87
N PRO A 112 -14.38 9.19 -14.97
CA PRO A 112 -13.37 8.12 -15.12
C PRO A 112 -11.92 8.57 -14.91
N ARG A 113 -11.66 9.87 -15.11
CA ARG A 113 -10.36 10.52 -14.88
C ARG A 113 -9.92 10.47 -13.42
N TYR A 114 -10.86 10.34 -12.49
CA TYR A 114 -10.57 10.13 -11.07
C TYR A 114 -9.76 8.84 -10.89
N GLY A 115 -10.26 7.71 -11.41
CA GLY A 115 -9.56 6.44 -11.38
C GLY A 115 -8.23 6.49 -12.12
N GLU A 116 -8.16 7.13 -13.30
CA GLU A 116 -6.88 7.32 -14.01
C GLU A 116 -5.85 8.09 -13.18
N ARG A 117 -6.28 9.15 -12.48
CA ARG A 117 -5.40 9.97 -11.65
C ARG A 117 -4.89 9.21 -10.43
N TRP A 118 -5.80 8.55 -9.71
CA TRP A 118 -5.53 7.88 -8.44
C TRP A 118 -4.85 6.52 -8.62
N ALA A 119 -5.18 5.79 -9.69
CA ALA A 119 -4.49 4.55 -10.02
C ALA A 119 -2.99 4.76 -10.21
N ARG A 120 -2.53 5.88 -10.78
CA ARG A 120 -1.09 6.16 -10.91
C ARG A 120 -0.38 6.15 -9.54
N HIS A 121 -1.01 6.72 -8.50
CA HIS A 121 -0.42 6.69 -7.16
C HIS A 121 -0.32 5.26 -6.61
N TRP A 122 -1.31 4.41 -6.89
CA TRP A 122 -1.25 2.99 -6.54
C TRP A 122 -0.16 2.25 -7.34
N LEU A 123 -0.10 2.49 -8.65
CA LEU A 123 0.84 1.85 -9.56
C LEU A 123 2.30 2.19 -9.21
N ASP A 124 2.55 3.40 -8.71
CA ASP A 124 3.85 3.79 -8.15
C ASP A 124 4.20 2.96 -6.90
N VAL A 125 3.24 2.77 -5.97
CA VAL A 125 3.45 2.00 -4.72
C VAL A 125 3.80 0.54 -4.99
N VAL A 126 3.17 -0.06 -6.00
CA VAL A 126 3.36 -1.48 -6.33
C VAL A 126 4.46 -1.71 -7.38
N HIS A 127 5.25 -0.67 -7.72
CA HIS A 127 6.33 -0.74 -8.72
C HIS A 127 5.87 -1.26 -10.09
N TYR A 128 4.68 -0.85 -10.53
CA TYR A 128 4.17 -1.25 -11.84
C TYR A 128 5.08 -0.77 -12.97
N GLY A 129 5.47 -1.71 -13.84
CA GLY A 129 6.23 -1.45 -15.06
C GLY A 129 5.73 -2.30 -16.23
N GLU A 130 5.82 -1.74 -17.44
CA GLU A 130 5.50 -2.42 -18.69
C GLU A 130 6.74 -3.13 -19.31
N SER A 131 7.82 -3.26 -18.53
CA SER A 131 9.00 -4.08 -18.84
C SER A 131 9.45 -4.88 -17.60
N HIS A 132 10.42 -5.77 -17.76
CA HIS A 132 11.01 -6.55 -16.66
C HIS A 132 11.75 -5.67 -15.64
N GLY A 133 12.29 -4.53 -16.07
CA GLY A 133 12.99 -3.60 -15.20
C GLY A 133 14.29 -4.15 -14.60
N TYR A 134 14.89 -5.16 -15.24
CA TYR A 134 16.13 -5.82 -14.80
C TYR A 134 16.99 -6.25 -16.00
N ASP A 135 18.29 -6.46 -15.78
CA ASP A 135 19.38 -6.75 -16.74
C ASP A 135 18.95 -7.03 -18.20
N LYS A 136 18.38 -8.21 -18.46
CA LYS A 136 17.76 -8.55 -19.76
C LYS A 136 16.32 -8.04 -19.83
N ASP A 137 16.20 -6.72 -19.95
CA ASP A 137 14.89 -6.04 -19.89
C ASP A 137 14.05 -6.34 -21.14
N GLN A 138 12.90 -6.96 -20.95
CA GLN A 138 11.95 -7.27 -22.02
C GLN A 138 10.61 -6.58 -21.74
N PRO A 139 9.85 -6.20 -22.79
CA PRO A 139 8.51 -5.69 -22.60
C PRO A 139 7.58 -6.74 -21.98
N ARG A 140 6.62 -6.28 -21.17
CA ARG A 140 5.52 -7.06 -20.59
C ARG A 140 4.24 -6.77 -21.37
N PRO A 141 3.96 -7.45 -22.50
CA PRO A 141 2.82 -7.14 -23.37
C PRO A 141 1.45 -7.30 -22.69
N HIS A 142 1.41 -8.02 -21.56
CA HIS A 142 0.19 -8.34 -20.81
C HIS A 142 0.14 -7.69 -19.41
N ALA A 143 0.95 -6.66 -19.14
CA ALA A 143 0.89 -5.93 -17.86
C ALA A 143 -0.29 -4.95 -17.78
N TRP A 144 -0.78 -4.43 -18.91
CA TRP A 144 -1.83 -3.41 -18.96
C TRP A 144 -3.19 -3.80 -18.33
N PRO A 145 -3.65 -5.07 -18.33
CA PRO A 145 -4.91 -5.43 -17.69
C PRO A 145 -4.90 -5.12 -16.19
N TYR A 146 -3.77 -5.32 -15.50
CA TYR A 146 -3.65 -4.98 -14.08
C TYR A 146 -3.81 -3.47 -13.84
N ARG A 147 -3.18 -2.63 -14.68
CA ARG A 147 -3.37 -1.16 -14.63
C ARG A 147 -4.84 -0.79 -14.77
N ASP A 148 -5.51 -1.38 -15.76
CA ASP A 148 -6.91 -1.09 -16.05
C ASP A 148 -7.83 -1.58 -14.91
N TYR A 149 -7.53 -2.73 -14.30
CA TYR A 149 -8.20 -3.20 -13.08
C TYR A 149 -8.09 -2.21 -11.92
N VAL A 150 -6.91 -1.62 -11.68
CA VAL A 150 -6.71 -0.61 -10.62
C VAL A 150 -7.55 0.64 -10.93
N ILE A 151 -7.54 1.11 -12.18
CA ILE A 151 -8.35 2.26 -12.62
C ILE A 151 -9.84 2.01 -12.39
N ARG A 152 -10.36 0.85 -12.81
CA ARG A 152 -11.75 0.46 -12.58
C ARG A 152 -12.08 0.39 -11.09
N SER A 153 -11.20 -0.22 -10.29
CA SER A 153 -11.40 -0.38 -8.84
C SER A 153 -11.57 0.96 -8.12
N PHE A 154 -10.82 2.01 -8.52
CA PHE A 154 -11.02 3.36 -7.99
C PHE A 154 -12.33 4.00 -8.45
N ASN A 155 -12.68 3.88 -9.73
CA ASN A 155 -13.91 4.49 -10.27
C ASN A 155 -15.19 3.83 -9.75
N GLU A 156 -15.13 2.54 -9.42
CA GLU A 156 -16.27 1.78 -8.90
C GLU A 156 -16.39 1.83 -7.37
N ASP A 157 -15.52 2.58 -6.70
CA ASP A 157 -15.42 2.64 -5.23
C ASP A 157 -15.33 1.24 -4.61
N LYS A 158 -14.45 0.39 -5.17
CA LYS A 158 -14.30 -0.99 -4.76
C LYS A 158 -13.93 -1.06 -3.27
N PRO A 159 -14.64 -1.86 -2.45
CA PRO A 159 -14.30 -2.00 -1.04
C PRO A 159 -12.84 -2.42 -0.87
N TYR A 160 -12.09 -1.69 -0.04
CA TYR A 160 -10.66 -1.92 0.14
C TYR A 160 -10.35 -3.38 0.52
N SER A 161 -11.17 -4.00 1.36
CA SER A 161 -11.00 -5.42 1.73
C SER A 161 -11.13 -6.39 0.56
N ARG A 162 -11.97 -6.08 -0.43
CA ARG A 162 -12.09 -6.85 -1.69
C ARG A 162 -10.85 -6.62 -2.55
N PHE A 163 -10.46 -5.36 -2.74
CA PHE A 163 -9.30 -4.95 -3.53
C PHE A 163 -7.98 -5.59 -3.05
N VAL A 164 -7.79 -5.70 -1.73
CA VAL A 164 -6.63 -6.40 -1.13
C VAL A 164 -6.68 -7.91 -1.43
N ARG A 165 -7.84 -8.56 -1.21
CA ARG A 165 -7.98 -10.02 -1.39
C ARG A 165 -7.79 -10.44 -2.85
N GLU A 166 -8.31 -9.66 -3.79
CA GLU A 166 -8.14 -9.92 -5.22
C GLU A 166 -6.66 -9.86 -5.62
N GLN A 167 -5.88 -8.91 -5.08
CA GLN A 167 -4.46 -8.78 -5.42
C GLN A 167 -3.56 -9.86 -4.85
N ILE A 168 -3.89 -10.43 -3.68
CA ILE A 168 -3.06 -11.45 -3.02
C ILE A 168 -3.47 -12.88 -3.37
N ALA A 169 -4.77 -13.13 -3.54
CA ALA A 169 -5.30 -14.49 -3.69
C ALA A 169 -6.55 -14.54 -4.60
N GLY A 170 -6.71 -13.57 -5.49
CA GLY A 170 -7.92 -13.44 -6.32
C GLY A 170 -8.17 -14.66 -7.21
N ASP A 171 -7.12 -15.28 -7.72
CA ASP A 171 -7.21 -16.44 -8.60
C ASP A 171 -7.64 -17.73 -7.88
N ILE A 172 -7.46 -17.79 -6.56
CA ILE A 172 -7.96 -18.88 -5.72
C ILE A 172 -9.35 -18.58 -5.18
N LEU A 173 -9.60 -17.35 -4.75
CA LEU A 173 -10.88 -16.95 -4.15
C LEU A 173 -11.99 -16.79 -5.20
N TRP A 174 -11.63 -16.38 -6.43
CA TRP A 174 -12.53 -16.13 -7.56
C TRP A 174 -11.90 -16.58 -8.90
N PRO A 175 -11.64 -17.88 -9.09
CA PRO A 175 -10.88 -18.43 -10.23
C PRO A 175 -11.50 -18.19 -11.62
N HIS A 176 -12.78 -17.84 -11.68
CA HIS A 176 -13.53 -17.61 -12.92
C HIS A 176 -13.89 -16.12 -13.12
N SER A 177 -13.48 -15.25 -12.21
CA SER A 177 -13.69 -13.80 -12.31
C SER A 177 -12.51 -13.15 -13.02
N GLU A 178 -12.76 -12.27 -14.00
CA GLU A 178 -11.71 -11.41 -14.59
C GLU A 178 -10.90 -10.73 -13.50
N ASP A 179 -11.57 -10.01 -12.60
CA ASP A 179 -10.91 -9.26 -11.53
C ASP A 179 -10.19 -10.19 -10.53
N GLY A 180 -10.64 -11.44 -10.38
CA GLY A 180 -9.93 -12.42 -9.54
C GLY A 180 -8.57 -12.76 -10.12
N ILE A 181 -8.49 -12.96 -11.45
CA ILE A 181 -7.25 -13.31 -12.13
C ILE A 181 -6.37 -12.09 -12.35
N VAL A 182 -6.93 -11.01 -12.92
CA VAL A 182 -6.15 -9.82 -13.32
C VAL A 182 -5.51 -9.14 -12.12
N ALA A 183 -6.20 -9.08 -10.97
CA ALA A 183 -5.67 -8.45 -9.78
C ALA A 183 -4.41 -9.13 -9.23
N THR A 184 -4.28 -10.45 -9.37
CA THR A 184 -3.06 -11.17 -8.95
C THR A 184 -1.80 -10.78 -9.74
N GLY A 185 -1.96 -10.01 -10.82
CA GLY A 185 -0.87 -9.30 -11.47
C GLY A 185 -0.05 -8.43 -10.51
N PHE A 186 -0.63 -8.00 -9.38
CA PHE A 186 0.09 -7.36 -8.26
C PHE A 186 1.36 -8.13 -7.85
N LEU A 187 1.28 -9.46 -7.76
CA LEU A 187 2.43 -10.29 -7.36
C LEU A 187 3.52 -10.37 -8.44
N SER A 188 3.28 -9.78 -9.60
CA SER A 188 4.19 -9.78 -10.75
C SER A 188 4.64 -8.38 -11.18
N THR A 189 4.31 -7.32 -10.43
CA THR A 189 4.65 -5.95 -10.81
C THR A 189 6.13 -5.62 -10.64
N GLY A 190 6.78 -6.15 -9.60
CA GLY A 190 8.20 -5.91 -9.32
C GLY A 190 9.15 -6.46 -10.39
N PRO A 191 10.47 -6.18 -10.28
CA PRO A 191 11.47 -6.58 -11.27
C PRO A 191 11.43 -8.08 -11.60
N TRP A 192 11.81 -8.47 -12.81
CA TRP A 192 11.91 -9.88 -13.21
C TRP A 192 13.28 -10.19 -13.80
N ASP A 193 14.04 -11.04 -13.10
CA ASP A 193 15.33 -11.53 -13.60
C ASP A 193 15.11 -12.67 -14.61
N LEU A 194 14.92 -12.29 -15.88
CA LEU A 194 14.68 -13.24 -16.96
C LEU A 194 15.79 -14.30 -17.07
N ILE A 195 17.05 -13.91 -16.91
CA ILE A 195 18.18 -14.83 -17.03
C ILE A 195 18.16 -15.81 -15.85
N GLY A 196 18.03 -15.29 -14.63
CA GLY A 196 18.01 -16.09 -13.40
C GLY A 196 16.86 -17.09 -13.33
N HIS A 197 15.70 -16.77 -13.93
CA HIS A 197 14.52 -17.62 -13.91
C HIS A 197 14.35 -18.54 -15.14
N GLU A 198 14.72 -18.11 -16.35
CA GLU A 198 14.50 -18.91 -17.57
C GLU A 198 15.75 -19.60 -18.11
N GLU A 199 16.94 -19.00 -17.92
CA GLU A 199 18.19 -19.48 -18.54
C GLU A 199 19.10 -20.21 -17.54
N VAL A 200 18.89 -20.01 -16.24
CA VAL A 200 19.69 -20.59 -15.16
C VAL A 200 18.85 -21.56 -14.33
N PRO A 201 19.17 -22.87 -14.31
CA PRO A 201 18.45 -23.82 -13.47
C PRO A 201 18.57 -23.50 -11.98
N GLU A 202 17.48 -23.69 -11.20
CA GLU A 202 17.46 -23.56 -9.73
C GLU A 202 18.40 -24.56 -9.01
N SER A 203 19.01 -25.52 -9.71
CA SER A 203 20.06 -26.36 -9.14
C SER A 203 21.38 -25.61 -8.93
N LYS A 204 21.62 -24.53 -9.68
CA LYS A 204 22.80 -23.65 -9.55
C LYS A 204 22.59 -22.58 -8.49
N ILE A 205 23.69 -22.03 -7.96
CA ILE A 205 23.65 -20.98 -6.95
C ILE A 205 22.89 -19.75 -7.48
N ASP A 206 23.19 -19.29 -8.69
CA ASP A 206 22.58 -18.09 -9.26
C ASP A 206 21.05 -18.26 -9.44
N GLY A 207 20.58 -19.44 -9.87
CA GLY A 207 19.15 -19.72 -9.97
C GLY A 207 18.45 -19.75 -8.60
N LYS A 208 19.13 -20.27 -7.56
CA LYS A 208 18.61 -20.21 -6.17
C LYS A 208 18.53 -18.77 -5.66
N VAL A 209 19.51 -17.94 -6.00
CA VAL A 209 19.54 -16.53 -5.63
C VAL A 209 18.40 -15.78 -6.32
N ALA A 210 18.20 -15.97 -7.64
CA ALA A 210 17.09 -15.37 -8.37
C ALA A 210 15.74 -15.73 -7.73
N ARG A 211 15.52 -17.01 -7.43
CA ARG A 211 14.30 -17.48 -6.77
C ARG A 211 14.09 -16.92 -5.36
N HIS A 212 15.17 -16.76 -4.61
CA HIS A 212 15.13 -16.12 -3.29
C HIS A 212 14.74 -14.64 -3.40
N LEU A 213 15.34 -13.91 -4.34
CA LEU A 213 15.08 -12.48 -4.56
C LEU A 213 13.65 -12.21 -5.05
N ASP A 214 13.10 -13.06 -5.92
CA ASP A 214 11.71 -12.93 -6.39
C ASP A 214 10.70 -13.09 -5.24
N ARG A 215 10.95 -14.05 -4.32
CA ARG A 215 10.13 -14.23 -3.12
C ARG A 215 10.30 -13.09 -2.12
N ASP A 216 11.52 -12.58 -1.97
CA ASP A 216 11.79 -11.40 -1.14
C ASP A 216 11.02 -10.17 -1.67
N ASP A 217 11.01 -9.95 -2.98
CA ASP A 217 10.26 -8.86 -3.61
C ASP A 217 8.74 -8.99 -3.37
N MET A 218 8.17 -10.20 -3.50
CA MET A 218 6.75 -10.44 -3.21
C MET A 218 6.39 -10.14 -1.74
N VAL A 219 7.21 -10.59 -0.79
CA VAL A 219 7.02 -10.30 0.64
C VAL A 219 7.13 -8.80 0.89
N THR A 220 8.17 -8.19 0.35
CA THR A 220 8.44 -6.75 0.39
C THR A 220 7.25 -5.94 -0.10
N ALA A 221 6.81 -6.19 -1.33
CA ALA A 221 5.74 -5.46 -1.98
C ALA A 221 4.44 -5.62 -1.20
N THR A 222 4.11 -6.84 -0.77
CA THR A 222 2.89 -7.13 0.00
C THR A 222 2.86 -6.39 1.34
N ILE A 223 3.91 -6.55 2.16
CA ILE A 223 3.91 -5.99 3.53
C ILE A 223 4.05 -4.47 3.49
N THR A 224 4.87 -3.93 2.58
CA THR A 224 5.02 -2.47 2.43
C THR A 224 3.72 -1.84 1.95
N THR A 225 3.06 -2.42 0.95
CA THR A 225 1.83 -1.87 0.34
C THR A 225 0.66 -1.91 1.32
N PHE A 226 0.40 -3.07 1.94
CA PHE A 226 -0.85 -3.28 2.68
C PHE A 226 -0.72 -3.07 4.19
N CYS A 227 0.47 -3.25 4.76
CA CYS A 227 0.70 -3.08 6.20
C CYS A 227 1.45 -1.80 6.54
N SER A 228 1.92 -1.04 5.53
CA SER A 228 2.74 0.16 5.74
C SER A 228 3.97 -0.09 6.63
N LEU A 229 4.58 -1.27 6.46
CA LEU A 229 5.68 -1.75 7.29
C LEU A 229 6.76 -2.37 6.41
N THR A 230 8.02 -2.23 6.81
CA THR A 230 9.14 -2.92 6.15
C THR A 230 9.44 -4.23 6.87
N ALA A 231 9.56 -5.33 6.11
CA ALA A 231 9.91 -6.64 6.66
C ALA A 231 11.34 -7.07 6.28
N GLN A 232 11.99 -6.40 5.34
CA GLN A 232 13.22 -6.87 4.68
C GLN A 232 14.42 -6.95 5.62
N CYS A 233 14.53 -6.06 6.61
CA CYS A 233 15.61 -6.17 7.61
C CYS A 233 15.58 -7.53 8.32
N ALA A 234 14.39 -8.13 8.46
CA ALA A 234 14.18 -9.45 9.05
C ALA A 234 14.79 -10.61 8.25
N GLN A 235 15.29 -10.37 7.04
CA GLN A 235 16.02 -11.38 6.26
C GLN A 235 17.29 -11.86 6.97
N CYS A 236 18.00 -10.95 7.67
CA CYS A 236 19.32 -11.22 8.26
C CYS A 236 19.33 -11.17 9.79
N HIS A 237 18.41 -10.42 10.42
CA HIS A 237 18.27 -10.33 11.88
C HIS A 237 16.84 -9.88 12.22
N ASP A 238 16.31 -10.15 13.41
CA ASP A 238 14.98 -9.65 13.80
C ASP A 238 14.83 -8.14 13.54
N HIS A 239 13.66 -7.71 13.04
CA HIS A 239 13.46 -6.32 12.62
C HIS A 239 13.75 -5.36 13.78
N LYS A 240 14.48 -4.27 13.50
CA LYS A 240 15.03 -3.37 14.52
C LYS A 240 13.96 -2.74 15.42
N ALA A 241 12.81 -2.41 14.86
CA ALA A 241 11.79 -1.58 15.52
C ALA A 241 10.41 -2.22 15.58
N ASP A 242 10.12 -3.21 14.74
CA ASP A 242 8.79 -3.79 14.57
C ASP A 242 8.81 -5.27 14.98
N PRO A 243 7.68 -5.85 15.39
CA PRO A 243 7.61 -7.23 15.87
C PRO A 243 7.64 -8.25 14.72
N VAL A 244 8.67 -8.17 13.87
CA VAL A 244 8.88 -9.13 12.79
C VAL A 244 10.19 -9.85 13.06
N SER A 245 10.09 -11.09 13.57
CA SER A 245 11.28 -11.92 13.72
C SER A 245 11.77 -12.41 12.36
N MET A 246 13.03 -12.84 12.31
CA MET A 246 13.58 -13.52 11.14
C MET A 246 12.76 -14.77 10.79
N LYS A 247 12.27 -15.49 11.80
CA LYS A 247 11.38 -16.64 11.60
C LYS A 247 10.07 -16.24 10.93
N ASP A 248 9.48 -15.12 11.32
CA ASP A 248 8.24 -14.61 10.71
C ASP A 248 8.49 -14.24 9.24
N TYR A 249 9.60 -13.57 8.94
CA TYR A 249 9.97 -13.22 7.57
C TYR A 249 10.10 -14.46 6.66
N TYR A 250 10.82 -15.49 7.07
CA TYR A 250 10.92 -16.72 6.26
C TYR A 250 9.60 -17.51 6.22
N SER A 251 8.73 -17.36 7.23
CA SER A 251 7.37 -17.92 7.18
C SER A 251 6.48 -17.17 6.18
N LEU A 252 6.66 -15.85 6.03
CA LEU A 252 6.00 -15.06 4.99
C LEU A 252 6.49 -15.45 3.59
N GLN A 253 7.81 -15.63 3.39
CA GLN A 253 8.32 -16.14 2.10
C GLN A 253 7.69 -17.49 1.72
N ALA A 254 7.41 -18.36 2.69
CA ALA A 254 6.80 -19.66 2.42
C ALA A 254 5.39 -19.55 1.79
N VAL A 255 4.65 -18.47 2.06
CA VAL A 255 3.34 -18.19 1.43
C VAL A 255 3.49 -18.05 -0.09
N PHE A 256 4.56 -17.41 -0.55
CA PHE A 256 4.83 -17.15 -1.96
C PHE A 256 5.71 -18.22 -2.61
N ALA A 257 6.23 -19.18 -1.84
CA ALA A 257 7.22 -20.13 -2.33
C ALA A 257 6.71 -21.05 -3.45
N ALA A 258 5.40 -21.30 -3.49
CA ALA A 258 4.74 -22.13 -4.49
C ALA A 258 4.32 -21.38 -5.75
N LEU A 259 4.51 -20.05 -5.81
CA LEU A 259 4.11 -19.24 -6.95
C LEU A 259 5.19 -19.24 -8.03
N ASP A 260 4.76 -19.15 -9.28
CA ASP A 260 5.63 -18.84 -10.41
C ASP A 260 4.99 -17.72 -11.24
N ARG A 261 5.82 -16.93 -11.92
CA ARG A 261 5.36 -15.76 -12.68
C ARG A 261 5.28 -16.14 -14.15
N THR A 262 4.08 -16.11 -14.70
CA THR A 262 3.86 -16.44 -16.11
C THR A 262 2.63 -15.72 -16.65
N ASN A 263 2.49 -15.71 -17.98
CA ASN A 263 1.26 -15.25 -18.61
C ASN A 263 0.15 -16.27 -18.35
N ARG A 264 -0.98 -15.77 -17.85
CA ARG A 264 -2.16 -16.60 -17.58
C ARG A 264 -3.30 -16.21 -18.51
N GLU A 265 -3.84 -17.19 -19.22
CA GLU A 265 -5.06 -17.02 -19.98
C GLU A 265 -6.26 -16.94 -19.02
N TYR A 266 -7.21 -16.06 -19.35
CA TYR A 266 -8.46 -15.90 -18.61
C TYR A 266 -9.57 -15.52 -19.57
N ASP A 267 -10.81 -15.68 -19.11
CA ASP A 267 -12.00 -15.23 -19.83
C ASP A 267 -12.56 -13.97 -19.17
N LEU A 268 -13.08 -13.06 -20.01
CA LEU A 268 -13.79 -11.87 -19.53
C LEU A 268 -15.18 -12.22 -18.99
N ASP A 269 -15.81 -13.27 -19.54
CA ASP A 269 -17.11 -13.75 -19.11
C ASP A 269 -16.93 -14.99 -18.20
N PRO A 270 -17.32 -14.90 -16.91
CA PRO A 270 -17.27 -16.03 -15.99
C PRO A 270 -18.00 -17.28 -16.50
N ALA A 271 -19.10 -17.13 -17.24
CA ALA A 271 -19.82 -18.27 -17.79
C ALA A 271 -19.01 -19.00 -18.88
N VAL A 272 -18.17 -18.27 -19.61
CA VAL A 272 -17.23 -18.87 -20.56
C VAL A 272 -16.10 -19.58 -19.82
N ALA A 273 -15.56 -18.98 -18.75
CA ALA A 273 -14.55 -19.60 -17.90
C ALA A 273 -15.05 -20.94 -17.32
N ASP A 274 -16.27 -20.95 -16.76
CA ASP A 274 -16.89 -22.15 -16.18
C ASP A 274 -17.05 -23.24 -17.23
N LYS A 275 -17.56 -22.87 -18.42
CA LYS A 275 -17.74 -23.81 -19.52
C LYS A 275 -16.41 -24.39 -20.01
N ARG A 276 -15.37 -23.56 -20.14
CA ARG A 276 -14.03 -24.00 -20.53
C ARG A 276 -13.45 -24.97 -19.50
N ALA A 277 -13.57 -24.64 -18.21
CA ALA A 277 -13.07 -25.48 -17.13
C ALA A 277 -13.74 -26.86 -17.13
N ALA A 278 -15.07 -26.91 -17.31
CA ALA A 278 -15.81 -28.17 -17.43
C ALA A 278 -15.33 -29.01 -18.63
N LEU A 279 -15.15 -28.38 -19.80
CA LEU A 279 -14.67 -29.07 -21.00
C LEU A 279 -13.23 -29.60 -20.87
N GLN A 280 -12.36 -28.87 -20.17
CA GLN A 280 -10.98 -29.31 -19.91
C GLN A 280 -10.94 -30.50 -18.95
N GLU A 281 -11.81 -30.53 -17.94
CA GLU A 281 -11.91 -31.66 -17.02
C GLU A 281 -12.46 -32.92 -17.72
N ASP A 282 -13.48 -32.75 -18.57
CA ASP A 282 -13.99 -33.82 -19.42
C ASP A 282 -12.93 -34.39 -20.38
N GLN A 283 -11.97 -33.56 -20.83
CA GLN A 283 -10.85 -34.01 -21.66
C GLN A 283 -9.79 -34.77 -20.85
N ARG A 284 -9.52 -34.38 -19.60
CA ARG A 284 -8.53 -35.05 -18.74
C ARG A 284 -8.99 -36.41 -18.23
N THR A 285 -10.29 -36.57 -18.07
CA THR A 285 -10.91 -37.80 -17.55
C THR A 285 -11.17 -38.86 -18.62
N ARG A 286 -10.91 -38.54 -19.90
CA ARG A 286 -10.95 -39.47 -21.04
C ARG A 286 -9.58 -40.00 -21.38
#